data_AF-A0A1G2H778-F1
#
_entry.id   AF-A0A1G2H778-F1
#
_cell.length_a   1.000
_cell.length_b   1.000
_cell.length_c   1.000
_cell.angle_alpha   90.00
_cell.angle_beta   90.00
_cell.angle_gamma   90.00
#
_symmetry.space_group_name_H-M   'P 1'
#
loop_
_entity.id
_entity.type
_entity.pdbx_description
1 polymer ?
#
loop_
_entity_poly.entity_id
_entity_poly.type
_entity_poly.pdbx_seq_one_letter_code
_entity_poly.pdbx_strand_id
1 'polypeptide(L)'
;MNKISSGSESAKFEQEPVSPDFLQEQIRLPRNQWSEKFRQLFEEKIAENQREKVDEPEESPESAQERTFRRYIEGLGLDESKLRNKKVLDLGCGEGEFVRSLMEKGITSEAYGIDEQLNEISVEDKLKPYLLRGNFEEDLPVQNADYVISVGAASLCIWAGEEEMNIRRIVEKSLASLKADGEIRMYPIQEAAKATPLPGLEASQQKWSEVLSEISENQGVEYRIEPRNIRVIGRMNDIILESVLVIWRNKDSVVKNSP
;
A
#
# COMPACT_ATOMS: atom_id res chain seq x y z
N MET A 1 39.15 33.36 37.78
CA MET A 1 39.22 32.58 36.53
C MET A 1 38.11 31.54 36.58
N ASN A 2 36.94 31.85 36.03
CA ASN A 2 35.82 30.92 35.96
C ASN A 2 35.75 30.39 34.53
N LYS A 3 36.13 29.12 34.32
CA LYS A 3 35.82 28.38 33.10
C LYS A 3 34.50 27.66 33.35
N ILE A 4 33.43 28.21 32.79
CA ILE A 4 32.14 27.53 32.65
C ILE A 4 32.34 26.48 31.56
N SER A 5 32.21 25.21 31.95
CA SER A 5 32.08 24.09 31.04
C SER A 5 30.74 24.21 30.33
N SER A 6 30.76 24.56 29.03
CA SER A 6 29.60 24.44 28.16
C SER A 6 29.47 22.98 27.73
N GLY A 7 28.77 22.20 28.54
CA GLY A 7 28.20 20.93 28.09
C GLY A 7 27.12 21.25 27.07
N SER A 8 27.45 21.15 25.78
CA SER A 8 26.44 21.03 24.74
C SER A 8 25.84 19.64 24.87
N GLU A 9 24.71 19.54 25.58
CA GLU A 9 23.78 18.44 25.42
C GLU A 9 23.31 18.43 23.97
N SER A 10 24.07 17.75 23.11
CA SER A 10 23.56 17.26 21.84
C SER A 10 22.40 16.32 22.19
N ALA A 11 21.18 16.84 22.13
CA ALA A 11 19.97 16.04 22.23
C ALA A 11 20.04 14.97 21.14
N LYS A 12 20.49 13.78 21.52
CA LYS A 12 20.20 12.54 20.80
C LYS A 12 18.69 12.36 20.93
N PHE A 13 17.94 13.01 20.05
CA PHE A 13 16.60 12.55 19.72
C PHE A 13 16.80 11.17 19.11
N GLU A 14 16.64 10.14 19.94
CA GLU A 14 16.37 8.80 19.44
C GLU A 14 15.21 8.94 18.45
N GLN A 15 15.48 8.66 17.17
CA GLN A 15 14.51 8.82 16.09
C GLN A 15 13.40 7.80 16.31
N GLU A 16 12.41 8.16 17.13
CA GLU A 16 11.19 7.37 17.22
C GLU A 16 10.62 7.23 15.80
N PRO A 17 10.22 6.01 15.39
CA PRO A 17 9.65 5.79 14.08
C PRO A 17 8.45 6.72 13.86
N VAL A 18 8.32 7.21 12.63
CA VAL A 18 7.22 8.08 12.24
C VAL A 18 5.91 7.27 12.33
N SER A 19 5.01 7.65 13.24
CA SER A 19 3.75 6.91 13.42
C SER A 19 2.72 7.29 12.34
N PRO A 20 1.76 6.40 12.04
CA PRO A 20 0.66 6.71 11.13
C PRO A 20 -0.11 7.97 11.53
N ASP A 21 -0.47 8.10 12.82
CA ASP A 21 -1.20 9.25 13.34
C ASP A 21 -0.41 10.55 13.17
N PHE A 22 0.90 10.51 13.43
CA PHE A 22 1.77 11.65 13.20
C PHE A 22 1.73 12.08 11.74
N LEU A 23 1.85 11.16 10.78
CA LEU A 23 1.75 11.53 9.36
C LEU A 23 0.43 12.21 9.06
N GLN A 24 -0.69 11.58 9.42
CA GLN A 24 -2.03 12.09 9.13
C GLN A 24 -2.28 13.49 9.72
N GLU A 25 -1.83 13.73 10.95
CA GLU A 25 -1.92 15.05 11.56
C GLU A 25 -1.11 16.08 10.77
N GLN A 26 0.13 15.78 10.42
CA GLN A 26 1.04 16.75 9.80
C GLN A 26 0.60 17.16 8.38
N ILE A 27 0.04 16.26 7.56
CA ILE A 27 -0.41 16.62 6.20
C ILE A 27 -1.56 17.63 6.22
N ARG A 28 -2.40 17.59 7.26
CA ARG A 28 -3.58 18.45 7.42
C ARG A 28 -3.23 19.83 7.97
N LEU A 29 -1.98 20.04 8.37
CA LEU A 29 -1.48 21.33 8.81
C LEU A 29 -0.93 22.17 7.64
N PRO A 30 -1.06 23.50 7.68
CA PRO A 30 -0.31 24.39 6.79
C PRO A 30 1.21 24.26 7.02
N ARG A 31 2.04 24.53 5.99
CA ARG A 31 3.51 24.34 6.03
C ARG A 31 4.19 25.00 7.25
N ASN A 32 3.75 26.19 7.65
CA ASN A 32 4.34 26.93 8.76
C ASN A 32 4.06 26.31 10.15
N GLN A 33 3.10 25.38 10.23
CA GLN A 33 2.73 24.68 11.47
C GLN A 33 3.31 23.27 11.57
N TRP A 34 4.03 22.81 10.56
CA TRP A 34 4.70 21.50 10.63
C TRP A 34 5.72 21.45 11.75
N SER A 35 5.76 20.29 12.40
CA SER A 35 6.83 19.91 13.30
C SER A 35 8.17 19.87 12.55
N GLU A 36 9.26 20.11 13.29
CA GLU A 36 10.59 20.02 12.71
C GLU A 36 10.89 18.61 12.16
N LYS A 37 10.41 17.57 12.86
CA LYS A 37 10.49 16.18 12.41
C LYS A 37 9.83 15.97 11.04
N PHE A 38 8.65 16.55 10.81
CA PHE A 38 7.97 16.42 9.52
C PHE A 38 8.66 17.21 8.40
N ARG A 39 9.22 18.38 8.71
CA ARG A 39 10.03 19.15 7.74
C ARG A 39 11.26 18.37 7.29
N GLN A 40 11.95 17.72 8.22
CA GLN A 40 13.10 16.87 7.90
C GLN A 40 12.70 15.70 7.00
N LEU A 41 11.62 15.00 7.34
CA LEU A 41 11.07 13.93 6.49
C LEU A 41 10.71 14.42 5.08
N PHE A 42 10.12 15.61 4.96
CA PHE A 42 9.79 16.21 3.67
C PHE A 42 11.04 16.49 2.82
N GLU A 43 12.10 17.06 3.40
CA GLU A 43 13.38 17.29 2.72
C GLU A 43 14.07 15.99 2.31
N GLU A 44 14.02 14.95 3.16
CA GLU A 44 14.50 13.60 2.83
C GLU A 44 13.78 13.05 1.60
N LYS A 45 12.44 13.18 1.55
CA LYS A 45 11.62 12.71 0.42
C LYS A 45 11.85 13.50 -0.86
N ILE A 46 12.16 14.79 -0.78
CA ILE A 46 12.60 15.57 -1.94
C ILE A 46 13.93 15.02 -2.47
N ALA A 47 14.90 14.78 -1.59
CA ALA A 47 16.22 14.28 -1.97
C ALA A 47 16.18 12.85 -2.54
N GLU A 48 15.28 11.99 -2.05
CA GLU A 48 14.99 10.67 -2.63
C GLU A 48 14.46 10.80 -4.07
N ASN A 49 13.41 11.60 -4.29
CA ASN A 49 12.81 11.81 -5.61
C ASN A 49 13.78 12.46 -6.62
N GLN A 50 14.72 13.28 -6.15
CA GLN A 50 15.76 13.86 -7.02
C GLN A 50 16.81 12.83 -7.41
N ARG A 51 17.24 11.96 -6.48
CA ARG A 51 18.17 10.86 -6.77
C ARG A 51 17.59 9.90 -7.80
N GLU A 52 16.33 9.50 -7.64
CA GLU A 52 15.60 8.66 -8.61
C GLU A 52 15.50 9.29 -10.02
N LYS A 53 15.66 10.60 -10.16
CA LYS A 53 15.57 11.31 -11.46
C LYS A 53 16.91 11.63 -12.11
N VAL A 54 17.99 11.70 -11.34
CA VAL A 54 19.29 12.24 -11.80
C VAL A 54 20.37 11.15 -11.88
N ASP A 55 20.23 10.05 -11.13
CA ASP A 55 21.18 8.94 -11.12
C ASP A 55 20.49 7.62 -11.50
N GLU A 56 20.63 7.16 -12.74
CA GLU A 56 20.60 5.73 -13.03
C GLU A 56 21.71 5.38 -14.02
N PRO A 57 22.87 4.85 -13.57
CA PRO A 57 23.35 3.63 -14.21
C PRO A 57 22.18 2.62 -14.26
N GLU A 58 22.04 1.85 -15.35
CA GLU A 58 21.00 0.80 -15.46
C GLU A 58 20.90 0.06 -14.12
N GLU A 59 19.78 0.26 -13.43
CA GLU A 59 19.56 -0.38 -12.14
C GLU A 59 19.57 -1.89 -12.35
N SER A 60 20.29 -2.62 -11.49
CA SER A 60 20.33 -4.07 -11.62
C SER A 60 18.93 -4.65 -11.38
N PRO A 61 18.54 -5.73 -12.08
CA PRO A 61 17.25 -6.38 -11.85
C PRO A 61 16.99 -6.73 -10.39
N GLU A 62 18.02 -7.10 -9.63
CA GLU A 62 17.92 -7.42 -8.21
C GLU A 62 17.59 -6.19 -7.35
N SER A 63 18.12 -5.03 -7.72
CA SER A 63 17.87 -3.76 -7.00
C SER A 63 16.44 -3.29 -7.24
N ALA A 64 15.97 -3.38 -8.49
CA ALA A 64 14.58 -3.07 -8.84
C ALA A 64 13.60 -4.01 -8.11
N GLN A 65 13.89 -5.32 -8.10
CA GLN A 65 13.07 -6.32 -7.41
C GLN A 65 13.02 -6.06 -5.89
N GLU A 66 14.15 -5.74 -5.26
CA GLU A 66 14.20 -5.43 -3.83
C GLU A 66 13.42 -4.14 -3.51
N ARG A 67 13.48 -3.12 -4.37
CA ARG A 67 12.67 -1.90 -4.22
C ARG A 67 11.17 -2.20 -4.35
N THR A 68 10.75 -3.00 -5.33
CA THR A 68 9.35 -3.46 -5.45
C THR A 68 8.93 -4.20 -4.18
N PHE A 69 9.75 -5.14 -3.72
CA PHE A 69 9.48 -5.89 -2.49
C PHE A 69 9.28 -4.98 -1.27
N ARG A 70 10.18 -4.01 -1.05
CA ARG A 70 10.05 -3.05 0.07
C ARG A 70 8.80 -2.20 -0.05
N ARG A 71 8.50 -1.68 -1.25
CA ARG A 71 7.28 -0.91 -1.51
C ARG A 71 6.03 -1.70 -1.12
N TYR A 72 5.97 -2.98 -1.46
CA TYR A 72 4.84 -3.84 -1.08
C TYR A 72 4.78 -4.04 0.44
N ILE A 73 5.87 -4.48 1.07
CA ILE A 73 5.88 -4.80 2.50
C ILE A 73 5.55 -3.56 3.36
N GLU A 74 6.27 -2.47 3.13
CA GLU A 74 6.11 -1.22 3.89
C GLU A 74 4.75 -0.57 3.62
N GLY A 75 4.36 -0.50 2.34
CA GLY A 75 3.11 0.07 1.87
C GLY A 75 1.90 -0.71 2.35
N LEU A 76 1.93 -2.04 2.36
CA LEU A 76 0.80 -2.85 2.86
C LEU A 76 0.73 -2.92 4.39
N GLY A 77 1.70 -2.35 5.12
CA GLY A 77 1.78 -2.48 6.58
C GLY A 77 2.02 -3.91 7.04
N LEU A 78 2.70 -4.69 6.20
CA LEU A 78 3.09 -6.06 6.44
C LEU A 78 4.57 -6.12 6.79
N ASP A 79 5.01 -7.29 7.23
CA ASP A 79 6.41 -7.64 7.40
C ASP A 79 6.57 -9.12 7.02
N GLU A 80 7.80 -9.59 6.88
CA GLU A 80 8.06 -10.98 6.52
C GLU A 80 7.44 -11.96 7.53
N SER A 81 7.33 -11.60 8.81
CA SER A 81 6.75 -12.47 9.84
C SER A 81 5.24 -12.64 9.64
N LYS A 82 4.53 -11.57 9.27
CA LYS A 82 3.10 -11.59 8.98
C LYS A 82 2.76 -12.35 7.71
N LEU A 83 3.70 -12.46 6.77
CA LEU A 83 3.54 -13.19 5.50
C LEU A 83 4.10 -14.62 5.54
N ARG A 84 4.85 -14.97 6.58
CA ARG A 84 5.52 -16.26 6.65
C ARG A 84 4.52 -17.41 6.67
N ASN A 85 4.66 -18.35 5.74
CA ASN A 85 3.76 -19.49 5.54
C ASN A 85 2.29 -19.09 5.32
N LYS A 86 2.05 -17.93 4.72
CA LYS A 86 0.70 -17.43 4.41
C LYS A 86 0.35 -17.65 2.95
N LYS A 87 -0.93 -17.86 2.69
CA LYS A 87 -1.46 -17.84 1.34
C LYS A 87 -1.76 -16.40 0.93
N VAL A 88 -1.08 -15.92 -0.10
CA VAL A 88 -1.17 -14.53 -0.58
C VAL A 88 -1.64 -14.53 -2.03
N LEU A 89 -2.64 -13.71 -2.34
CA LEU A 89 -3.07 -13.42 -3.70
C LEU A 89 -2.84 -11.95 -4.02
N ASP A 90 -2.03 -11.65 -5.03
CA ASP A 90 -1.69 -10.31 -5.49
C ASP A 90 -2.51 -9.93 -6.74
N LEU A 91 -3.35 -8.89 -6.62
CA LEU A 91 -4.22 -8.39 -7.69
C LEU A 91 -3.51 -7.29 -8.49
N GLY A 92 -3.37 -7.52 -9.80
CA GLY A 92 -2.57 -6.68 -10.69
C GLY A 92 -1.08 -6.90 -10.50
N CYS A 93 -0.66 -8.17 -10.44
CA CYS A 93 0.71 -8.55 -10.11
C CYS A 93 1.73 -8.23 -11.20
N GLY A 94 1.30 -7.78 -12.38
CA GLY A 94 2.16 -7.61 -13.55
C GLY A 94 2.89 -8.91 -13.88
N GLU A 95 4.22 -8.85 -13.99
CA GLU A 95 5.07 -10.02 -14.24
C GLU A 95 5.36 -10.85 -12.97
N GLY A 96 4.74 -10.53 -11.84
CA GLY A 96 4.82 -11.32 -10.61
C GLY A 96 6.10 -11.10 -9.79
N GLU A 97 6.72 -9.91 -9.87
CA GLU A 97 7.94 -9.57 -9.12
C GLU A 97 7.80 -9.84 -7.63
N PHE A 98 6.69 -9.40 -7.02
CA PHE A 98 6.45 -9.58 -5.59
C PHE A 98 6.23 -11.06 -5.24
N VAL A 99 5.45 -11.78 -6.04
CA VAL A 99 5.24 -13.25 -5.90
C VAL A 99 6.58 -13.98 -5.94
N ARG A 100 7.42 -13.67 -6.93
CA ARG A 100 8.78 -14.22 -7.05
C ARG A 100 9.62 -13.92 -5.81
N SER A 101 9.62 -12.68 -5.32
CA SER A 101 10.37 -12.30 -4.11
C SER A 101 9.93 -13.06 -2.86
N LEU A 102 8.62 -13.28 -2.67
CA LEU A 102 8.10 -14.07 -1.54
C LEU A 102 8.62 -15.52 -1.57
N MET A 103 8.65 -16.13 -2.75
CA MET A 103 9.11 -17.50 -2.93
C MET A 103 10.63 -17.62 -2.79
N GLU A 104 11.40 -16.75 -3.44
CA GLU A 104 12.87 -16.81 -3.44
C GLU A 104 13.48 -16.49 -2.07
N LYS A 105 12.84 -15.61 -1.30
CA LYS A 105 13.23 -15.31 0.09
C LYS A 105 12.74 -16.36 1.09
N GLY A 106 12.01 -17.40 0.65
CA GLY A 106 11.48 -18.44 1.54
C GLY A 106 10.49 -17.90 2.58
N ILE A 107 9.73 -16.86 2.22
CA ILE A 107 8.69 -16.29 3.09
C ILE A 107 7.45 -17.18 3.02
N THR A 108 7.00 -17.52 1.82
CA THR A 108 5.89 -18.45 1.61
C THR A 108 6.00 -19.17 0.28
N SER A 109 5.50 -20.41 0.22
CA SER A 109 5.34 -21.18 -1.01
C SER A 109 3.95 -21.04 -1.64
N GLU A 110 3.02 -20.37 -0.95
CA GLU A 110 1.63 -20.17 -1.40
C GLU A 110 1.38 -18.70 -1.79
N ALA A 111 2.27 -18.13 -2.62
CA ALA A 111 2.08 -16.81 -3.20
C ALA A 111 1.56 -16.95 -4.63
N TYR A 112 0.49 -16.23 -4.96
CA TYR A 112 -0.15 -16.22 -6.26
C TYR A 112 -0.34 -14.79 -6.75
N GLY A 113 -0.32 -14.58 -8.06
CA GLY A 113 -0.61 -13.31 -8.69
C GLY A 113 -1.70 -13.47 -9.74
N ILE A 114 -2.56 -12.46 -9.89
CA ILE A 114 -3.53 -12.39 -10.98
C ILE A 114 -3.42 -11.05 -11.71
N ASP A 115 -3.36 -11.11 -13.04
CA ASP A 115 -3.31 -9.91 -13.88
C ASP A 115 -4.00 -10.16 -15.23
N GLU A 116 -4.78 -9.20 -15.72
CA GLU A 116 -5.49 -9.32 -17.00
C GLU A 116 -4.52 -9.32 -18.20
N GLN A 117 -3.42 -8.57 -18.05
CA GLN A 117 -2.40 -8.35 -19.08
C GLN A 117 -1.20 -9.29 -18.96
N LEU A 118 -1.29 -10.32 -18.12
CA LEU A 118 -0.20 -11.28 -17.91
C LEU A 118 0.27 -11.88 -19.23
N ASN A 119 1.55 -11.66 -19.55
CA ASN A 119 2.20 -12.27 -20.70
C ASN A 119 2.89 -13.57 -20.28
N GLU A 120 2.20 -14.71 -20.45
CA GLU A 120 2.71 -16.03 -20.07
C GLU A 120 4.04 -16.43 -20.76
N ILE A 121 4.41 -15.77 -21.85
CA ILE A 121 5.67 -16.03 -22.57
C ILE A 121 6.87 -15.43 -21.81
N SER A 122 6.71 -14.26 -21.17
CA SER A 122 7.80 -13.61 -20.42
C SER A 122 7.97 -14.16 -19.00
N VAL A 123 6.98 -14.91 -18.50
CA VAL A 123 7.00 -15.53 -17.17
C VAL A 123 7.92 -16.75 -17.14
N GLU A 124 8.83 -16.77 -16.17
CA GLU A 124 9.70 -17.92 -15.88
C GLU A 124 8.87 -19.18 -15.61
N ASP A 125 9.27 -20.33 -16.17
CA ASP A 125 8.49 -21.58 -16.08
C ASP A 125 8.13 -21.99 -14.64
N LYS A 126 9.01 -21.72 -13.67
CA LYS A 126 8.77 -22.01 -12.24
C LYS A 126 7.63 -21.17 -11.63
N LEU A 127 7.31 -20.01 -12.20
CA LEU A 127 6.28 -19.08 -11.71
C LEU A 127 4.93 -19.25 -12.40
N LYS A 128 4.88 -19.89 -13.58
CA LYS A 128 3.63 -20.10 -14.35
C LYS A 128 2.47 -20.71 -13.54
N PRO A 129 2.68 -21.67 -12.61
CA PRO A 129 1.58 -22.20 -11.79
C PRO A 129 1.02 -21.20 -10.77
N TYR A 130 1.74 -20.11 -10.51
CA TYR A 130 1.44 -19.13 -9.47
C TYR A 130 0.93 -17.80 -10.04
N LEU A 131 1.23 -17.50 -11.31
CA LEU A 131 0.75 -16.30 -12.00
C LEU A 131 -0.38 -16.68 -12.94
N LEU A 132 -1.55 -16.09 -12.72
CA LEU A 132 -2.80 -16.44 -13.36
C LEU A 132 -3.27 -15.26 -14.19
N ARG A 133 -3.69 -15.52 -15.43
CA ARG A 133 -4.36 -14.49 -16.23
C ARG A 133 -5.82 -14.41 -15.84
N GLY A 134 -6.32 -13.21 -15.51
CA GLY A 134 -7.73 -13.02 -15.22
C GLY A 134 -8.09 -11.62 -14.76
N ASN A 135 -9.40 -11.34 -14.75
CA ASN A 135 -9.97 -10.10 -14.23
C ASN A 135 -10.40 -10.31 -12.77
N PHE A 136 -9.90 -9.48 -11.85
CA PHE A 136 -10.21 -9.56 -10.42
C PHE A 136 -11.57 -8.94 -10.03
N GLU A 137 -12.38 -8.51 -11.01
CA GLU A 137 -13.83 -8.33 -10.88
C GLU A 137 -14.60 -9.66 -11.04
N GLU A 138 -13.94 -10.74 -11.46
CA GLU A 138 -14.55 -12.07 -11.60
C GLU A 138 -14.20 -13.01 -10.44
N ASP A 139 -14.75 -14.23 -10.46
CA ASP A 139 -14.48 -15.22 -9.43
C ASP A 139 -13.00 -15.59 -9.42
N LEU A 140 -12.35 -15.38 -8.27
CA LEU A 140 -10.91 -15.57 -8.13
C LEU A 140 -10.57 -17.07 -8.02
N PRO A 141 -9.61 -17.58 -8.79
CA PRO A 141 -9.28 -19.01 -8.81
C PRO A 141 -8.55 -19.50 -7.55
N VAL A 142 -7.93 -18.59 -6.80
CA VAL A 142 -7.25 -18.88 -5.54
C VAL A 142 -8.23 -18.74 -4.39
N GLN A 143 -8.29 -19.73 -3.50
CA GLN A 143 -9.26 -19.82 -2.41
C GLN A 143 -8.57 -20.03 -1.06
N ASN A 144 -9.25 -19.65 0.02
CA ASN A 144 -8.75 -19.68 1.39
C ASN A 144 -7.45 -18.87 1.59
N ALA A 145 -7.31 -17.72 0.92
CA ALA A 145 -6.16 -16.85 1.09
C ALA A 145 -6.14 -16.23 2.50
N ASP A 146 -4.96 -16.07 3.10
CA ASP A 146 -4.78 -15.26 4.30
C ASP A 146 -4.84 -13.76 3.94
N TYR A 147 -4.25 -13.40 2.80
CA TYR A 147 -4.26 -12.03 2.29
C TYR A 147 -4.63 -12.00 0.81
N VAL A 148 -5.53 -11.08 0.46
CA VAL A 148 -5.67 -10.58 -0.91
C VAL A 148 -5.11 -9.17 -0.91
N ILE A 149 -4.11 -8.91 -1.73
CA ILE A 149 -3.39 -7.64 -1.76
C ILE A 149 -3.52 -6.99 -3.13
N SER A 150 -3.41 -5.67 -3.19
CA SER A 150 -3.21 -4.96 -4.46
C SER A 150 -2.32 -3.77 -4.24
N VAL A 151 -1.27 -3.66 -5.06
CA VAL A 151 -0.40 -2.49 -5.06
C VAL A 151 -0.48 -1.76 -6.39
N GLY A 152 -1.29 -0.70 -6.44
CA GLY A 152 -1.50 0.11 -7.64
C GLY A 152 -2.79 -0.23 -8.39
N ALA A 153 -2.98 -1.48 -8.80
CA ALA A 153 -4.07 -1.84 -9.74
C ALA A 153 -5.48 -1.53 -9.20
N ALA A 154 -5.88 -2.13 -8.08
CA ALA A 154 -7.18 -1.84 -7.47
C ALA A 154 -7.16 -0.54 -6.63
N SER A 155 -6.02 -0.19 -6.05
CA SER A 155 -5.93 0.98 -5.15
C SER A 155 -5.99 2.32 -5.90
N LEU A 156 -5.57 2.37 -7.17
CA LEU A 156 -5.52 3.58 -8.00
C LEU A 156 -6.62 3.63 -9.08
N CYS A 157 -7.58 2.71 -9.06
CA CYS A 157 -8.64 2.70 -10.07
C CYS A 157 -9.71 3.79 -9.84
N ILE A 158 -9.64 4.54 -8.74
CA ILE A 158 -10.43 5.76 -8.53
C ILE A 158 -9.54 6.98 -8.77
N TRP A 159 -9.76 7.70 -9.86
CA TRP A 159 -8.99 8.87 -10.25
C TRP A 159 -9.89 10.07 -10.57
N ALA A 160 -9.62 11.21 -9.92
CA ALA A 160 -10.40 12.43 -10.11
C ALA A 160 -11.91 12.25 -9.91
N GLY A 161 -12.29 11.33 -9.02
CA GLY A 161 -13.68 11.00 -8.70
C GLY A 161 -14.33 9.95 -9.62
N GLU A 162 -13.64 9.55 -10.68
CA GLU A 162 -14.10 8.51 -11.61
C GLU A 162 -13.56 7.14 -11.18
N GLU A 163 -14.38 6.11 -11.35
CA GLU A 163 -14.08 4.73 -11.00
C GLU A 163 -13.90 3.92 -12.29
N GLU A 164 -12.65 3.48 -12.55
CA GLU A 164 -12.26 2.75 -13.77
C GLU A 164 -12.58 1.24 -13.67
N MET A 165 -12.69 0.70 -12.45
CA MET A 165 -13.00 -0.70 -12.17
C MET A 165 -14.01 -0.78 -11.04
N ASN A 166 -14.89 -1.80 -11.04
CA ASN A 166 -15.93 -1.92 -10.01
C ASN A 166 -15.35 -2.37 -8.66
N ILE A 167 -15.00 -1.43 -7.80
CA ILE A 167 -14.37 -1.69 -6.49
C ILE A 167 -15.27 -2.55 -5.61
N ARG A 168 -16.59 -2.31 -5.64
CA ARG A 168 -17.55 -3.12 -4.87
C ARG A 168 -17.44 -4.60 -5.24
N ARG A 169 -17.36 -4.89 -6.54
CA ARG A 169 -17.23 -6.23 -7.06
C ARG A 169 -15.85 -6.82 -6.75
N ILE A 170 -14.78 -6.04 -6.88
CA ILE A 170 -13.42 -6.48 -6.51
C ILE A 170 -13.36 -6.88 -5.04
N VAL A 171 -13.93 -6.07 -4.15
CA VAL A 171 -13.98 -6.38 -2.71
C VAL A 171 -14.85 -7.62 -2.47
N GLU A 172 -16.01 -7.75 -3.11
CA GLU A 172 -16.86 -8.95 -3.00
C GLU A 172 -16.10 -10.23 -3.41
N LYS A 173 -15.42 -10.21 -4.56
CA LYS A 173 -14.67 -11.37 -5.06
C LYS A 173 -13.45 -11.68 -4.22
N SER A 174 -12.76 -10.66 -3.74
CA SER A 174 -11.67 -10.79 -2.78
C SER A 174 -12.14 -11.36 -1.43
N LEU A 175 -13.30 -10.93 -0.94
CA LEU A 175 -13.90 -11.50 0.27
C LEU A 175 -14.28 -12.97 0.04
N ALA A 176 -14.76 -13.35 -1.14
CA ALA A 176 -15.09 -14.74 -1.41
C ALA A 176 -13.86 -15.67 -1.40
N SER A 177 -12.68 -15.17 -1.79
CA SER A 177 -11.43 -15.96 -1.81
C SER A 177 -10.69 -16.04 -0.48
N LEU A 178 -11.00 -15.17 0.49
CA LEU A 178 -10.35 -15.15 1.79
C LEU A 178 -10.83 -16.27 2.72
N LYS A 179 -9.91 -16.79 3.54
CA LYS A 179 -10.28 -17.57 4.74
C LYS A 179 -11.05 -16.69 5.74
N ALA A 180 -11.66 -17.29 6.77
CA ALA A 180 -12.55 -16.57 7.71
C ALA A 180 -11.91 -15.34 8.38
N ASP A 181 -10.66 -15.44 8.83
CA ASP A 181 -9.87 -14.38 9.47
C ASP A 181 -8.88 -13.68 8.50
N GLY A 182 -9.07 -13.84 7.20
CA GLY A 182 -8.23 -13.20 6.18
C GLY A 182 -8.56 -11.72 5.98
N GLU A 183 -7.62 -11.01 5.35
CA GLU A 183 -7.72 -9.56 5.13
C GLU A 183 -7.49 -9.18 3.66
N ILE A 184 -8.18 -8.15 3.19
CA ILE A 184 -7.85 -7.46 1.94
C ILE A 184 -6.97 -6.26 2.29
N ARG A 185 -5.87 -6.04 1.57
CA ARG A 185 -4.99 -4.88 1.74
C ARG A 185 -4.70 -4.20 0.41
N MET A 186 -5.13 -2.95 0.25
CA MET A 186 -4.95 -2.16 -0.98
C MET A 186 -4.07 -0.94 -0.71
N TYR A 187 -3.01 -0.75 -1.51
CA TYR A 187 -2.08 0.36 -1.35
C TYR A 187 -1.61 0.93 -2.71
N PRO A 188 -1.51 2.25 -2.90
CA PRO A 188 -1.84 3.30 -1.96
C PRO A 188 -3.26 3.85 -2.17
N ILE A 189 -3.91 4.23 -1.08
CA ILE A 189 -4.98 5.24 -1.06
C ILE A 189 -4.33 6.59 -0.80
N GLN A 190 -4.67 7.60 -1.62
CA GLN A 190 -3.93 8.87 -1.67
C GLN A 190 -4.72 10.05 -1.09
N GLU A 191 -4.06 10.88 -0.29
CA GLU A 191 -4.56 12.17 0.23
C GLU A 191 -3.60 13.29 -0.18
N ALA A 192 -4.10 14.39 -0.74
CA ALA A 192 -3.27 15.57 -0.95
C ALA A 192 -3.05 16.31 0.37
N ALA A 193 -1.83 16.76 0.65
CA ALA A 193 -1.60 17.61 1.80
C ALA A 193 -2.34 18.95 1.67
N LYS A 194 -2.85 19.48 2.79
CA LYS A 194 -3.51 20.79 2.82
C LYS A 194 -2.62 21.92 2.30
N ALA A 195 -1.31 21.77 2.49
CA ALA A 195 -0.30 22.70 2.01
C ALA A 195 -0.17 22.75 0.48
N THR A 196 -0.56 21.69 -0.22
CA THR A 196 -0.45 21.50 -1.68
C THR A 196 -1.69 20.74 -2.16
N PRO A 197 -2.88 21.38 -2.14
CA PRO A 197 -4.12 20.70 -2.48
C PRO A 197 -4.11 20.26 -3.94
N LEU A 198 -4.64 19.06 -4.19
CA LEU A 198 -4.77 18.49 -5.53
C LEU A 198 -6.24 18.08 -5.73
N PRO A 199 -7.02 18.85 -6.51
CA PRO A 199 -8.47 18.61 -6.67
C PRO A 199 -8.83 17.20 -7.14
N GLY A 200 -7.98 16.61 -7.99
CA GLY A 200 -8.18 15.23 -8.45
C GLY A 200 -8.09 14.21 -7.31
N LEU A 201 -7.16 14.40 -6.36
CA LEU A 201 -7.06 13.51 -5.19
C LEU A 201 -8.19 13.77 -4.19
N GLU A 202 -8.62 15.03 -4.01
CA GLU A 202 -9.78 15.36 -3.18
C GLU A 202 -11.06 14.66 -3.69
N ALA A 203 -11.29 14.70 -5.00
CA ALA A 203 -12.39 13.98 -5.64
C ALA A 203 -12.26 12.46 -5.49
N SER A 204 -11.05 11.90 -5.69
CA SER A 204 -10.80 10.47 -5.45
C SER A 204 -11.06 10.07 -4.00
N GLN A 205 -10.68 10.88 -3.02
CA GLN A 205 -10.95 10.59 -1.61
C GLN A 205 -12.43 10.59 -1.26
N GLN A 206 -13.18 11.55 -1.79
CA GLN A 206 -14.62 11.59 -1.62
C GLN A 206 -15.25 10.31 -2.19
N LYS A 207 -14.88 9.93 -3.42
CA LYS A 207 -15.38 8.72 -4.06
C LYS A 207 -15.00 7.44 -3.29
N TRP A 208 -13.77 7.34 -2.80
CA TRP A 208 -13.36 6.24 -1.92
C TRP A 208 -14.22 6.16 -0.65
N SER A 209 -14.52 7.30 -0.02
CA SER A 209 -15.35 7.35 1.19
C SER A 209 -16.79 6.88 0.91
N GLU A 210 -17.37 7.29 -0.21
CA GLU A 210 -18.69 6.85 -0.68
C GLU A 210 -18.71 5.32 -0.89
N VAL A 211 -17.77 4.81 -1.69
CA VAL A 211 -17.68 3.37 -2.01
C VAL A 211 -17.45 2.51 -0.76
N LEU A 212 -16.59 2.95 0.17
CA LEU A 212 -16.32 2.22 1.40
C LEU A 212 -17.52 2.21 2.37
N SER A 213 -18.30 3.30 2.43
CA SER A 213 -19.56 3.33 3.18
C SER A 213 -20.53 2.30 2.62
N GLU A 214 -20.71 2.27 1.30
CA GLU A 214 -21.60 1.32 0.64
C GLU A 214 -21.16 -0.13 0.85
N ILE A 215 -19.87 -0.42 0.76
CA ILE A 215 -19.32 -1.76 0.97
C ILE A 215 -19.51 -2.20 2.42
N SER A 216 -19.20 -1.34 3.39
CA SER A 216 -19.36 -1.68 4.81
C SER A 216 -20.81 -1.98 5.17
N GLU A 217 -21.76 -1.17 4.68
CA GLU A 217 -23.20 -1.35 4.92
C GLU A 217 -23.76 -2.62 4.28
N ASN A 218 -23.32 -2.97 3.06
CA ASN A 218 -23.96 -4.02 2.28
C ASN A 218 -23.23 -5.38 2.33
N GLN A 219 -21.92 -5.39 2.62
CA GLN A 219 -21.11 -6.62 2.58
C GLN A 219 -20.70 -7.11 3.98
N GLY A 220 -21.17 -6.46 5.05
CA GLY A 220 -20.92 -6.90 6.43
C GLY A 220 -19.44 -6.91 6.78
N VAL A 221 -18.71 -5.89 6.33
CA VAL A 221 -17.26 -5.75 6.53
C VAL A 221 -16.93 -4.51 7.34
N GLU A 222 -15.79 -4.58 7.99
CA GLU A 222 -15.12 -3.46 8.62
C GLU A 222 -13.90 -3.08 7.79
N TYR A 223 -13.52 -1.81 7.84
CA TYR A 223 -12.33 -1.34 7.18
C TYR A 223 -11.62 -0.26 8.00
N ARG A 224 -10.34 -0.04 7.70
CA ARG A 224 -9.57 1.10 8.18
C ARG A 224 -8.58 1.55 7.11
N ILE A 225 -8.24 2.83 7.15
CA ILE A 225 -7.21 3.43 6.31
C ILE A 225 -6.06 3.84 7.22
N GLU A 226 -4.89 3.25 7.02
CA GLU A 226 -3.70 3.50 7.83
C GLU A 226 -2.64 4.24 7.01
N PRO A 227 -2.23 5.45 7.43
CA PRO A 227 -1.10 6.16 6.83
C PRO A 227 0.19 5.35 6.90
N ARG A 228 0.93 5.31 5.78
CA ARG A 228 2.17 4.52 5.67
C ARG A 228 3.37 5.36 5.30
N ASN A 229 3.18 6.29 4.37
CA ASN A 229 4.28 7.09 3.83
C ASN A 229 3.76 8.43 3.30
N ILE A 230 4.67 9.36 3.04
CA ILE A 230 4.40 10.52 2.18
C ILE A 230 5.24 10.40 0.91
N ARG A 231 4.68 10.84 -0.21
CA ARG A 231 5.35 10.97 -1.49
C ARG A 231 5.38 12.44 -1.88
N VAL A 232 6.52 12.92 -2.36
CA VAL A 232 6.69 14.29 -2.84
C VAL A 232 6.87 14.25 -4.34
N ILE A 233 6.02 14.93 -5.10
CA ILE A 233 6.02 14.88 -6.57
C ILE A 233 6.08 16.27 -7.21
N GLY A 234 6.37 16.29 -8.51
CA GLY A 234 6.34 17.51 -9.31
C GLY A 234 7.45 18.51 -8.97
N ARG A 235 7.41 19.67 -9.63
CA ARG A 235 8.36 20.78 -9.37
C ARG A 235 7.92 21.65 -8.18
N MET A 236 6.64 21.58 -7.82
CA MET A 236 6.06 22.34 -6.71
C MET A 236 6.20 21.61 -5.36
N ASN A 237 6.80 20.41 -5.38
CA ASN A 237 6.88 19.51 -4.24
C ASN A 237 5.50 19.28 -3.64
N ASP A 238 4.57 18.80 -4.47
CA ASP A 238 3.24 18.41 -4.05
C ASP A 238 3.36 17.18 -3.15
N ILE A 239 2.69 17.21 -2.00
CA ILE A 239 2.80 16.18 -0.98
C ILE A 239 1.54 15.33 -1.00
N ILE A 240 1.75 14.02 -1.10
CA ILE A 240 0.69 13.02 -1.12
C ILE A 240 0.94 12.08 0.06
N LEU A 241 -0.04 11.94 0.95
CA LEU A 241 -0.05 10.84 1.92
C LEU A 241 -0.48 9.57 1.23
N GLU A 242 0.28 8.50 1.40
CA GLU A 242 -0.04 7.18 0.92
C GLU A 242 -0.42 6.30 2.10
N SER A 243 -1.63 5.78 2.06
CA SER A 243 -2.22 4.94 3.11
C SER A 243 -2.58 3.57 2.57
N VAL A 244 -2.61 2.56 3.43
CA VAL A 244 -3.17 1.26 3.11
C VAL A 244 -4.63 1.20 3.57
N LEU A 245 -5.50 0.73 2.69
CA LEU A 245 -6.85 0.32 3.04
C LEU A 245 -6.81 -1.16 3.45
N VAL A 246 -7.27 -1.46 4.66
CA VAL A 246 -7.41 -2.82 5.17
C VAL A 246 -8.90 -3.11 5.36
N ILE A 247 -9.40 -4.20 4.78
CA ILE A 247 -10.79 -4.65 4.89
C ILE A 247 -10.82 -6.08 5.45
N TRP A 248 -11.73 -6.35 6.39
CA TRP A 248 -11.97 -7.68 6.94
C TRP A 248 -13.45 -7.92 7.22
N ARG A 249 -13.86 -9.18 7.35
CA ARG A 249 -15.25 -9.53 7.68
C ARG A 249 -15.57 -9.12 9.11
N ASN A 250 -16.75 -8.52 9.32
CA ASN A 250 -17.25 -8.28 10.66
C ASN A 250 -17.45 -9.63 11.37
N LYS A 251 -16.93 -9.77 12.59
CA LYS A 251 -17.05 -11.03 13.36
C LYS A 251 -18.51 -11.42 13.62
N ASP A 252 -19.41 -10.44 13.68
CA ASP A 252 -20.83 -10.65 13.94
C ASP A 252 -21.63 -11.04 12.68
N SER A 253 -21.10 -10.80 11.47
CA SER A 253 -21.73 -11.21 10.22
C SER A 253 -21.45 -12.69 9.87
N VAL A 254 -20.33 -13.24 10.35
CA VAL A 254 -19.93 -14.66 10.15
C VAL A 254 -20.88 -15.63 10.87
N VAL A 255 -21.45 -15.22 12.00
CA VAL A 255 -22.36 -16.08 12.81
C VAL A 255 -23.71 -16.29 12.12
N LYS A 256 -24.15 -15.39 11.23
CA LYS A 256 -25.46 -15.48 10.56
C LYS A 256 -25.48 -16.36 9.32
N ASN A 257 -24.32 -16.72 8.77
CA ASN A 257 -24.20 -17.50 7.53
C ASN A 257 -23.55 -18.88 7.74
N SER A 258 -23.42 -19.35 8.98
CA SER A 258 -23.03 -20.72 9.26
C SER A 258 -24.28 -21.62 9.15
N PRO A 259 -24.31 -22.62 8.23
CA PRO A 259 -25.41 -23.57 8.11
C PRO A 259 -25.56 -24.47 9.35
#